data_AF-A0A660S0C6-F1
#
_entry.id   AF-A0A660S0C6-F1
#
_cell.length_a   1.000
_cell.length_b   1.000
_cell.length_c   1.000
_cell.angle_alpha   90.00
_cell.angle_beta   90.00
_cell.angle_gamma   90.00
#
_symmetry.space_group_name_H-M   'P 1'
#
loop_
_entity.id
_entity.type
_entity.pdbx_description
1 polymer ?
#
loop_
_entity_poly.entity_id
_entity_poly.type
_entity_poly.pdbx_seq_one_letter_code
_entity_poly.pdbx_strand_id
1 'polypeptide(L)' 'MKKLSKKEKEKIKLYFEKQPEVIGVYLFGSQCQKEVKTPNDVDLAILLKEEISLRKLLQFRAELKRITGISNLDIAVLNN' A
#
# COMPACT_ATOMS: atom_id res chain seq x y z
N MET A 1 5.78 -15.87 -8.39
CA MET A 1 4.68 -15.18 -7.69
C MET A 1 5.02 -15.15 -6.22
N LYS A 2 5.04 -13.96 -5.60
CA LYS A 2 5.86 -13.68 -4.42
C LYS A 2 5.05 -12.88 -3.39
N LYS A 3 5.09 -13.30 -2.13
CA LYS A 3 4.59 -12.49 -1.01
C LYS A 3 5.48 -11.28 -0.82
N LEU A 4 4.90 -10.17 -0.34
CA LEU A 4 5.68 -9.00 0.05
C LEU A 4 6.83 -9.38 0.99
N SER A 5 8.05 -9.17 0.52
CA SER A 5 9.27 -9.38 1.28
C SER A 5 9.41 -8.36 2.40
N LYS A 6 10.24 -8.67 3.40
CA LYS A 6 10.57 -7.74 4.48
C LYS A 6 11.07 -6.40 3.95
N LYS A 7 11.89 -6.40 2.88
CA LYS A 7 12.42 -5.19 2.26
C LYS A 7 11.33 -4.33 1.60
N GLU A 8 10.36 -4.96 0.92
CA GLU A 8 9.24 -4.23 0.33
C GLU A 8 8.33 -3.64 1.42
N LYS A 9 8.07 -4.39 2.51
CA LYS A 9 7.28 -3.90 3.65
C LYS A 9 7.94 -2.69 4.32
N GLU A 10 9.25 -2.75 4.51
CA GLU A 10 9.99 -1.63 5.11
C GLU A 10 9.94 -0.38 4.24
N LYS A 11 10.05 -0.52 2.91
CA LYS A 11 9.91 0.62 1.99
C LYS A 11 8.53 1.28 2.07
N ILE A 12 7.46 0.48 2.16
CA ILE A 12 6.08 0.99 2.31
C ILE A 12 5.94 1.71 3.64
N LYS A 13 6.46 1.12 4.72
CA LYS A 13 6.46 1.72 6.06
C LYS A 13 7.16 3.08 6.07
N LEU A 14 8.43 3.13 5.62
CA LEU A 14 9.23 4.37 5.58
C LEU A 14 8.61 5.46 4.69
N TYR A 15 7.84 5.06 3.67
CA TYR A 15 7.13 5.99 2.81
C TYR A 15 5.98 6.68 3.55
N PHE A 16 5.13 5.90 4.21
CA PHE A 16 3.95 6.40 4.91
C PHE A 16 4.27 7.06 6.25
N GLU A 17 5.39 6.72 6.90
CA GLU A 17 5.90 7.48 8.07
C GLU A 17 6.14 8.97 7.76
N LYS A 18 6.30 9.33 6.48
CA LYS A 18 6.51 10.71 6.02
C LYS A 18 5.22 11.40 5.57
N GLN A 19 4.07 10.73 5.63
CA GLN A 19 2.77 11.28 5.22
C GLN A 19 1.91 11.54 6.47
N PRO A 20 1.94 12.76 7.05
CA PRO A 20 1.20 13.08 8.28
C PRO A 20 -0.33 12.92 8.18
N GLU A 21 -0.87 12.92 6.96
CA GLU A 21 -2.27 12.67 6.66
C GLU A 21 -2.69 11.20 6.80
N VAL A 22 -1.74 10.26 6.85
CA VAL A 22 -2.01 8.82 6.98
C VAL A 22 -1.82 8.38 8.45
N ILE A 23 -2.91 7.94 9.09
CA ILE A 23 -2.89 7.41 10.47
C ILE A 23 -2.38 5.97 10.49
N GLY A 24 -2.79 5.17 9.50
CA GLY A 24 -2.51 3.73 9.50
C GLY A 24 -2.52 3.14 8.11
N VAL A 25 -1.74 2.08 7.92
CA VAL A 25 -1.62 1.34 6.67
C VAL A 25 -1.75 -0.14 6.97
N TYR A 26 -2.67 -0.80 6.29
CA TYR A 26 -2.97 -2.21 6.46
C TYR A 26 -2.72 -2.93 5.15
N LEU A 27 -2.00 -4.04 5.21
CA LEU A 27 -1.94 -4.99 4.11
C LEU A 27 -3.18 -5.88 4.19
N PHE A 28 -3.92 -6.00 3.09
CA PHE A 28 -5.11 -6.85 3.04
C PHE A 28 -5.14 -7.69 1.75
N GLY A 29 -6.26 -8.38 1.55
CA GLY A 29 -6.49 -9.18 0.35
C GLY A 29 -5.60 -10.42 0.27
N SER A 30 -5.22 -10.76 -0.97
CA SER A 30 -4.56 -12.02 -1.31
C SER A 30 -3.19 -12.18 -0.61
N GLN A 31 -2.51 -11.07 -0.31
CA GLN A 31 -1.22 -11.06 0.37
C GLN A 31 -1.28 -11.62 1.81
N CYS A 32 -2.44 -11.63 2.45
CA CYS A 32 -2.61 -12.11 3.83
C CYS A 32 -2.87 -13.62 3.95
N GLN A 33 -3.20 -14.32 2.87
CA GLN A 33 -3.50 -15.75 2.89
C GLN A 33 -2.22 -16.61 2.96
N LYS A 34 -2.17 -17.63 3.82
CA LYS A 34 -0.97 -18.45 4.05
C LYS A 34 -0.62 -19.42 2.92
N GLU A 35 -1.61 -19.93 2.18
CA GLU A 35 -1.45 -21.16 1.37
C GLU A 35 -1.69 -20.96 -0.13
N VAL A 36 -2.18 -19.80 -0.55
CA VAL A 36 -2.48 -19.57 -1.97
C VAL A 36 -1.27 -18.92 -2.63
N LYS A 37 -0.82 -19.50 -3.75
CA LYS A 37 0.02 -18.80 -4.74
C LYS A 37 -0.83 -17.66 -5.30
N THR A 38 -0.71 -16.47 -4.74
CA THR A 38 -1.55 -15.34 -5.14
C THR A 38 -0.91 -14.56 -6.29
N PRO A 39 -1.73 -13.87 -7.11
CA PRO A 39 -1.26 -12.82 -8.02
C PRO A 39 -0.28 -11.87 -7.31
N ASN A 40 0.64 -11.25 -8.05
CA ASN A 40 1.60 -10.28 -7.48
C ASN A 40 0.93 -8.92 -7.20
N ASP A 41 -0.34 -8.99 -6.82
CA ASP A 41 -1.21 -7.86 -6.57
C ASP A 41 -1.10 -7.54 -5.09
N VAL A 42 -0.97 -6.26 -4.79
CA VAL A 42 -0.77 -5.75 -3.44
C VAL A 42 -1.84 -4.73 -3.13
N ASP A 43 -2.69 -5.10 -2.19
CA ASP A 43 -3.78 -4.27 -1.72
C ASP A 43 -3.41 -3.63 -0.39
N LEU A 44 -3.35 -2.30 -0.36
CA LEU A 44 -3.11 -1.51 0.86
C LEU A 44 -4.36 -0.73 1.21
N ALA A 45 -4.79 -0.83 2.46
CA ALA A 45 -5.86 0.02 2.99
C ALA A 45 -5.22 1.10 3.86
N ILE A 46 -5.55 2.36 3.61
CA ILE A 46 -5.05 3.50 4.38
C ILE A 46 -6.17 4.14 5.18
N LEU A 47 -5.89 4.43 6.45
CA LEU A 47 -6.74 5.24 7.31
C LEU A 47 -6.20 6.66 7.30
N LEU A 48 -7.03 7.63 6.92
CA LEU A 48 -6.63 9.02 6.79
C LEU A 48 -7.09 9.85 7.99
N LYS A 49 -6.28 10.84 8.38
CA LYS A 49 -6.67 11.84 9.39
C LYS A 49 -7.72 12.81 8.85
N GLU A 50 -7.60 13.14 7.57
CA GLU A 50 -8.48 14.03 6.83
C GLU A 50 -8.57 13.56 5.36
N GLU A 51 -9.62 13.96 4.65
CA GLU A 51 -9.76 13.62 3.24
C GLU A 51 -8.57 14.15 2.42
N ILE A 52 -8.12 13.35 1.45
CA ILE A 52 -7.08 13.74 0.51
C ILE A 52 -7.66 13.85 -0.90
N SER A 53 -7.09 14.74 -1.70
CA SER A 53 -7.46 14.82 -3.12
C SER A 53 -7.14 13.51 -3.87
N LEU A 54 -7.92 13.22 -4.91
CA LEU A 54 -7.64 12.10 -5.83
C LEU A 54 -6.21 12.17 -6.39
N ARG A 55 -5.70 13.37 -6.69
CA ARG A 55 -4.32 13.57 -7.17
C ARG A 55 -3.29 13.05 -6.17
N LYS A 56 -3.49 13.29 -4.88
CA LYS A 56 -2.59 12.85 -3.81
C LYS A 56 -2.65 11.32 -3.64
N LEU A 57 -3.85 10.73 -3.69
CA LEU A 57 -4.02 9.28 -3.70
C LEU A 57 -3.31 8.61 -4.89
N LEU A 58 -3.43 9.20 -6.09
CA LEU A 58 -2.72 8.72 -7.28
C LEU A 58 -1.20 8.88 -7.14
N GLN A 59 -0.73 9.95 -6.51
CA GLN A 59 0.69 10.14 -6.21
C GLN A 59 1.21 9.04 -5.27
N PHE A 60 0.47 8.69 -4.21
CA PHE A 60 0.81 7.58 -3.32
C PHE A 60 0.99 6.28 -4.09
N ARG A 61 0.04 5.94 -4.96
CA ARG A 61 0.12 4.74 -5.82
C ARG A 61 1.36 4.78 -6.71
N ALA A 62 1.60 5.87 -7.41
CA ALA A 62 2.74 6.00 -8.33
C ALA A 62 4.09 5.89 -7.61
N GLU A 63 4.25 6.56 -6.48
CA GLU A 63 5.49 6.55 -5.70
C GLU A 63 5.76 5.18 -5.07
N LEU A 64 4.73 4.52 -4.52
CA LEU A 64 4.86 3.17 -3.99
C LEU A 64 5.25 2.16 -5.06
N LYS A 65 4.63 2.20 -6.25
CA LYS A 65 5.00 1.34 -7.38
C LYS A 65 6.47 1.55 -7.75
N ARG A 66 6.92 2.81 -7.83
CA ARG A 66 8.30 3.18 -8.14
C ARG A 66 9.30 2.66 -7.09
N ILE A 67 9.04 2.86 -5.79
CA ILE A 67 10.02 2.48 -4.75
C ILE A 67 10.04 0.97 -4.48
N THR A 68 8.89 0.31 -4.58
CA THR A 68 8.78 -1.14 -4.30
C THR A 68 9.12 -1.99 -5.52
N GLY A 69 8.91 -1.47 -6.74
CA GLY A 69 9.01 -2.23 -7.99
C GLY A 69 7.77 -3.10 -8.27
N ILE A 70 6.69 -2.92 -7.50
CA ILE A 70 5.45 -3.69 -7.61
C ILE A 70 4.53 -2.96 -8.59
N SER A 71 4.26 -3.55 -9.75
CA SER A 71 3.43 -2.91 -10.80
C SER A 71 1.94 -2.89 -10.44
N ASN A 72 1.44 -3.97 -9.84
CA ASN A 72 0.04 -4.08 -9.44
C ASN A 72 -0.13 -3.80 -7.94
N LEU A 73 -0.12 -2.51 -7.60
CA LEU A 73 -0.31 -2.02 -6.23
C LEU A 73 -1.50 -1.06 -6.22
N ASP A 74 -2.47 -1.40 -5.39
CA ASP A 74 -3.72 -0.68 -5.21
C ASP A 74 -3.85 -0.16 -3.78
N ILE A 75 -4.53 0.99 -3.66
CA ILE A 75 -4.75 1.66 -2.39
C ILE A 75 -6.24 1.94 -2.25
N ALA A 76 -6.83 1.46 -1.16
CA ALA A 76 -8.17 1.77 -0.71
C ALA A 76 -8.11 2.72 0.51
N VAL A 77 -9.02 3.69 0.58
CA VAL A 77 -9.18 4.57 1.74
C VAL A 77 -10.28 3.99 2.64
N LEU A 78 -9.98 3.79 3.93
CA LEU A 78 -10.88 3.12 4.87
C LEU A 78 -12.04 3.98 5.37
N ASN A 79 -11.83 5.29 5.44
CA ASN A 79 -12.75 6.26 6.02
C ASN A 79 -13.22 7.30 4.99
N ASN A 80 -13.40 6.85 3.75
CA ASN A 80 -13.98 7.64 2.67
C ASN A 80 -15.48 7.33 2.52
#